data_AF-M7YMK3-F1
#
_entry.id   AF-M7YMK3-F1
#
_cell.length_a   1.000
_cell.length_b   1.000
_cell.length_c   1.000
_cell.angle_alpha   90.00
_cell.angle_beta   90.00
_cell.angle_gamma   90.00
#
_symmetry.space_group_name_H-M   'P 1'
#
loop_
_entity.id
_entity.type
_entity.pdbx_description
1 polymer ?
#
loop_
_entity_poly.entity_id
_entity_poly.type
_entity_poly.pdbx_seq_one_letter_code
_entity_poly.pdbx_strand_id
1 'polypeptide(L)'
;MAHTYPIGHNPYLSPHCLVGHSFVRRPDQAERVIGTLLGSVLPDGTVHVRNAYVVPHSESADQVALDIEYHHNMYASHQKADIGSVSIQGHSNQRLRVAAKANLARFSTGFGVSGGSTLIHEFYSREVQSPIHLTVDTGFTMGEASIKAYVSSNLSLGDRHLAAQFQEIPLDLKMLDAEKVGFEMLKSTMVEKLPNDLEGMESSMQKLYALIDEIYKYVDDVVEARVAPDNKIGRFIADTVSSMPKLSPASFDRLFNDKIQDNLALVYLSSITRTQIAVAEKLNTAAQVL
;
A
#
# COMPACT_ATOMS: atom_id res chain seq x y z
N MET A 1 -24.96 -3.03 -34.24
CA MET A 1 -25.04 -3.13 -32.76
C MET A 1 -23.77 -3.80 -32.27
N ALA A 2 -22.71 -3.02 -32.08
CA ALA A 2 -21.45 -3.50 -31.51
C ALA A 2 -21.50 -3.16 -30.02
N HIS A 3 -21.68 -4.17 -29.17
CA HIS A 3 -21.62 -4.00 -27.72
C HIS A 3 -20.16 -3.75 -27.32
N THR A 4 -19.84 -2.50 -27.06
CA THR A 4 -18.60 -2.08 -26.40
C THR A 4 -18.74 -2.44 -24.92
N TYR A 5 -18.10 -3.52 -24.48
CA TYR A 5 -17.94 -3.82 -23.06
C TYR A 5 -16.83 -2.93 -22.50
N PRO A 6 -17.09 -2.07 -21.51
CA PRO A 6 -16.02 -1.35 -20.82
C PRO A 6 -15.38 -2.34 -19.84
N ILE A 7 -14.23 -2.90 -20.21
CA ILE A 7 -13.45 -3.74 -19.31
C ILE A 7 -12.72 -2.81 -18.35
N GLY A 8 -13.33 -2.57 -17.19
CA GLY A 8 -12.77 -1.78 -16.10
C GLY A 8 -11.66 -2.55 -15.40
N HIS A 9 -10.45 -2.48 -15.95
CA HIS A 9 -9.25 -2.90 -15.24
C HIS A 9 -8.70 -1.67 -14.52
N ASN A 10 -8.76 -1.65 -13.19
CA ASN A 10 -8.08 -0.63 -12.40
C ASN A 10 -7.09 -1.37 -11.48
N PRO A 11 -5.78 -1.36 -11.75
CA PRO A 11 -4.82 -2.02 -10.90
C PRO A 11 -4.57 -1.21 -9.63
N TYR A 12 -4.69 -1.87 -8.48
CA TYR A 12 -4.34 -1.34 -7.17
C TYR A 12 -2.89 -1.66 -6.84
N LEU A 13 -2.07 -0.65 -6.53
CA LEU A 13 -0.64 -0.83 -6.26
C LEU A 13 -0.24 -0.36 -4.85
N SER A 14 0.41 -1.24 -4.08
CA SER A 14 1.20 -0.93 -2.88
C SER A 14 2.75 -0.94 -3.02
N PRO A 15 3.43 -1.28 -4.15
CA PRO A 15 4.88 -1.53 -4.14
C PRO A 15 5.77 -0.28 -4.41
N HIS A 16 5.37 0.91 -3.98
CA HIS A 16 6.11 2.16 -4.28
C HIS A 16 7.56 2.14 -3.74
N CYS A 17 7.79 1.56 -2.56
CA CYS A 17 9.12 1.51 -1.95
C CYS A 17 10.06 0.49 -2.62
N LEU A 18 9.53 -0.56 -3.23
CA LEU A 18 10.35 -1.62 -3.82
C LEU A 18 11.00 -1.17 -5.13
N VAL A 19 10.25 -0.49 -6.01
CA VAL A 19 10.79 -0.08 -7.32
C VAL A 19 11.90 0.95 -7.18
N GLY A 20 11.74 1.96 -6.32
CA GLY A 20 12.77 2.96 -6.05
C GLY A 20 14.02 2.37 -5.40
N HIS A 21 13.85 1.52 -4.38
CA HIS A 21 14.98 0.89 -3.69
C HIS A 21 15.76 -0.08 -4.59
N SER A 22 15.07 -0.83 -5.45
CA SER A 22 15.69 -1.70 -6.44
C SER A 22 16.42 -0.94 -7.55
N PHE A 23 15.92 0.23 -7.95
CA PHE A 23 16.62 1.12 -8.88
C PHE A 23 17.92 1.66 -8.28
N VAL A 24 17.93 2.01 -6.99
CA VAL A 24 19.14 2.49 -6.30
C VAL A 24 20.20 1.39 -6.13
N ARG A 25 19.77 0.13 -5.96
CA ARG A 25 20.67 -1.02 -5.79
C ARG A 25 21.13 -1.67 -7.11
N ARG A 26 20.83 -1.06 -8.26
CA ARG A 26 21.23 -1.61 -9.55
C ARG A 26 22.75 -1.65 -9.71
N PRO A 27 23.31 -2.63 -10.42
CA PRO A 27 24.70 -2.55 -10.87
C PRO A 27 24.86 -1.33 -11.80
N ASP A 28 25.98 -0.61 -11.71
CA ASP A 28 26.21 0.67 -12.38
C ASP A 28 26.05 0.64 -13.91
N GLN A 29 26.06 -0.55 -14.52
CA GLN A 29 25.91 -0.77 -15.96
C GLN A 29 24.46 -0.93 -16.43
N ALA A 30 23.49 -1.07 -15.53
CA ALA A 30 22.09 -1.28 -15.87
C ALA A 30 21.31 0.05 -15.89
N GLU A 31 20.85 0.48 -17.06
CA GLU A 31 20.00 1.67 -17.17
C GLU A 31 18.57 1.44 -16.68
N ARG A 32 18.10 0.19 -16.71
CA ARG A 32 16.73 -0.20 -16.32
C ARG A 32 16.72 -1.38 -15.36
N VAL A 33 15.65 -1.47 -14.58
CA VAL A 33 15.33 -2.58 -13.69
C VAL A 33 14.03 -3.22 -14.16
N ILE A 34 14.05 -4.54 -14.32
CA ILE A 34 12.88 -5.35 -14.67
C ILE A 34 12.52 -6.21 -13.46
N GLY A 35 11.22 -6.29 -13.16
CA GLY A 35 10.74 -7.21 -12.14
C GLY A 35 9.34 -7.73 -12.41
N THR A 36 8.98 -8.76 -11.65
CA THR A 36 7.66 -9.38 -11.67
C THR A 36 6.85 -8.85 -10.51
N LEU A 37 5.57 -8.57 -10.78
CA LEU A 37 4.58 -8.14 -9.82
C LEU A 37 3.66 -9.31 -9.48
N LEU A 38 3.36 -9.43 -8.20
CA LEU A 38 2.53 -10.47 -7.63
C LEU A 38 1.24 -9.87 -7.09
N GLY A 39 0.14 -10.55 -7.41
CA GLY A 39 -1.18 -10.03 -7.14
C GLY A 39 -2.29 -11.04 -7.36
N SER A 40 -3.51 -10.56 -7.26
CA SER A 40 -4.73 -11.32 -7.52
C SER A 40 -5.69 -10.50 -8.36
N VAL A 41 -6.31 -11.13 -9.35
CA VAL A 41 -7.45 -10.54 -10.07
C VAL A 41 -8.72 -10.83 -9.29
N LEU A 42 -9.51 -9.80 -9.05
CA LEU A 42 -10.85 -9.93 -8.50
C LEU A 42 -11.86 -10.30 -9.61
N PRO A 43 -13.01 -10.91 -9.27
CA PRO A 43 -14.02 -11.31 -10.25
C PRO A 43 -14.61 -10.17 -11.08
N ASP A 44 -14.47 -8.93 -10.62
CA ASP A 44 -14.91 -7.71 -11.30
C ASP A 44 -13.93 -7.24 -12.41
N GLY A 45 -12.78 -7.91 -12.56
CA GLY A 45 -11.71 -7.53 -13.48
C GLY A 45 -10.66 -6.59 -12.88
N THR A 46 -10.79 -6.20 -11.63
CA THR A 46 -9.81 -5.35 -10.94
C THR A 46 -8.56 -6.17 -10.57
N VAL A 47 -7.37 -5.62 -10.81
CA VAL A 47 -6.10 -6.31 -10.49
C VAL A 47 -5.47 -5.72 -9.23
N HIS A 48 -5.35 -6.50 -8.16
CA HIS A 48 -4.63 -6.06 -6.97
C HIS A 48 -3.19 -6.54 -7.00
N VAL A 49 -2.24 -5.61 -7.12
CA VAL A 49 -0.80 -5.86 -7.00
C VAL A 49 -0.39 -5.58 -5.55
N ARG A 50 0.05 -6.63 -4.85
CA ARG A 50 0.43 -6.55 -3.43
C ARG A 50 1.92 -6.64 -3.18
N ASN A 51 2.64 -7.32 -4.06
CA ASN A 51 4.06 -7.56 -3.87
C ASN A 51 4.80 -7.53 -5.22
N ALA A 52 6.11 -7.37 -5.18
CA ALA A 52 6.98 -7.27 -6.34
C ALA A 52 8.36 -7.83 -6.03
N TYR A 53 9.03 -8.40 -7.03
CA TYR A 53 10.44 -8.76 -6.92
C TYR A 53 11.17 -8.48 -8.24
N VAL A 54 12.46 -8.21 -8.14
CA VAL A 54 13.32 -7.95 -9.29
C VAL A 54 13.78 -9.26 -9.89
N VAL A 55 13.83 -9.33 -11.22
CA VAL A 55 14.42 -10.46 -11.93
C VAL A 55 15.73 -9.99 -12.57
N PRO A 56 16.86 -10.66 -12.29
CA PRO A 56 18.12 -10.38 -12.97
C PRO A 56 17.92 -10.51 -14.48
N HIS A 57 18.38 -9.49 -15.21
CA HIS A 57 18.23 -9.42 -16.64
C HIS A 57 19.50 -8.83 -17.27
N SER A 58 19.74 -9.19 -18.52
CA SER A 58 20.75 -8.59 -19.37
C SER A 58 20.06 -8.04 -20.61
N GLU A 59 20.16 -6.72 -20.80
CA GLU A 59 19.61 -6.02 -21.97
C GLU A 59 20.76 -5.66 -22.91
N SER A 60 20.61 -6.07 -24.17
CA SER A 60 21.42 -5.63 -25.32
C SER A 60 20.49 -4.95 -26.33
N ALA A 61 21.04 -4.22 -27.31
CA ALA A 61 20.26 -3.41 -28.25
C ALA A 61 19.08 -4.15 -28.92
N ASP A 62 19.25 -5.44 -29.22
CA ASP A 62 18.26 -6.25 -29.93
C ASP A 62 17.71 -7.45 -29.11
N GLN A 63 18.20 -7.67 -27.89
CA GLN A 63 17.85 -8.86 -27.11
C GLN A 63 17.74 -8.55 -25.61
N VAL A 64 16.74 -9.15 -24.96
CA VAL A 64 16.59 -9.12 -23.51
C VAL A 64 16.61 -10.56 -22.99
N ALA A 65 17.61 -10.89 -22.18
CA ALA A 65 17.72 -12.18 -21.52
C ALA A 65 17.25 -12.07 -20.06
N LEU A 66 16.32 -12.93 -19.67
CA LEU A 66 15.82 -13.05 -18.30
C LEU A 66 16.28 -14.37 -17.69
N ASP A 67 16.66 -14.34 -16.41
CA ASP A 67 16.94 -15.56 -15.65
C ASP A 67 15.62 -16.25 -15.23
N ILE A 68 15.24 -17.26 -16.01
CA ILE A 68 14.00 -18.03 -15.83
C ILE A 68 14.07 -18.90 -14.56
N GLU A 69 15.25 -19.45 -14.24
CA GLU A 69 15.42 -20.31 -13.07
C GLU A 69 15.27 -19.51 -11.78
N TYR A 70 15.87 -18.32 -11.74
CA TYR A 70 15.66 -17.37 -10.65
C TYR A 70 14.18 -16.98 -10.53
N HIS A 71 13.52 -16.67 -11.65
CA HIS A 71 12.10 -16.33 -11.67
C HIS A 71 11.22 -17.44 -11.07
N HIS A 72 11.40 -18.69 -11.48
CA HIS A 72 10.64 -19.83 -10.94
C HIS A 72 10.90 -20.05 -9.44
N ASN A 73 12.15 -19.98 -8.99
CA ASN A 73 12.51 -20.15 -7.59
C ASN A 73 11.91 -19.05 -6.70
N MET A 74 11.94 -17.81 -7.15
CA MET A 74 11.33 -16.68 -6.43
C MET A 74 9.81 -16.79 -6.41
N TYR A 75 9.19 -17.16 -7.53
CA TYR A 75 7.74 -17.35 -7.58
C TYR A 75 7.28 -18.47 -6.64
N ALA A 76 7.96 -19.62 -6.63
CA ALA A 76 7.66 -20.72 -5.74
C ALA A 76 7.84 -20.36 -4.26
N SER A 77 8.83 -19.53 -3.92
CA SER A 77 9.05 -19.07 -2.54
C SER A 77 7.94 -18.14 -2.06
N HIS A 78 7.53 -17.18 -2.90
CA HIS A 78 6.42 -16.28 -2.58
C HIS A 78 5.08 -17.02 -2.49
N GLN A 79 4.88 -18.08 -3.27
CA GLN A 79 3.72 -18.95 -3.12
C GLN A 79 3.66 -19.59 -1.73
N LYS A 80 4.79 -20.10 -1.22
CA LYS A 80 4.86 -20.71 0.12
C LYS A 80 4.63 -19.70 1.25
N ALA A 81 5.25 -18.52 1.15
CA ALA A 81 5.14 -17.48 2.17
C ALA A 81 3.68 -17.00 2.39
N ASP A 82 2.93 -16.85 1.29
CA ASP A 82 1.51 -16.45 1.36
C ASP A 82 0.57 -17.56 1.84
N ILE A 83 0.96 -18.84 1.72
CA ILE A 83 0.17 -19.96 2.25
C ILE A 83 0.37 -20.08 3.77
N GLY A 84 1.55 -19.73 4.27
CA GLY A 84 1.89 -19.78 5.70
C GLY A 84 1.25 -18.68 6.57
N SER A 85 0.80 -17.57 5.97
CA SER A 85 0.12 -16.49 6.70
C SER A 85 -1.35 -16.81 7.07
N VAL A 86 -1.88 -17.94 6.59
CA VAL A 86 -3.23 -18.48 6.93
C VAL A 86 -3.09 -19.78 7.72
N SER A 87 -2.23 -19.81 8.74
CA SER A 87 -2.11 -20.95 9.65
C SER A 87 -2.07 -20.51 11.10
N ILE A 88 -3.15 -19.85 11.56
CA ILE A 88 -3.52 -19.91 12.98
C ILE A 88 -5.06 -20.01 13.07
N GLN A 89 -5.50 -21.02 13.81
CA GLN A 89 -6.86 -21.42 14.19
C GLN A 89 -7.68 -22.22 13.17
N GLY A 90 -7.71 -23.54 13.43
CA GLY A 90 -8.53 -24.49 12.70
C GLY A 90 -10.02 -24.26 12.88
N HIS A 91 -10.77 -24.46 11.81
CA HIS A 91 -11.97 -25.29 11.74
C HIS A 91 -12.24 -25.53 10.25
N SER A 92 -12.27 -26.80 9.87
CA SER A 92 -12.88 -27.38 8.67
C SER A 92 -13.61 -26.40 7.74
N ASN A 93 -12.95 -25.89 6.70
CA ASN A 93 -13.58 -25.34 5.50
C ASN A 93 -12.71 -25.64 4.28
N GLN A 94 -12.65 -26.93 3.97
CA GLN A 94 -12.14 -27.47 2.72
C GLN A 94 -13.11 -27.13 1.58
N ARG A 95 -13.13 -25.87 1.11
CA ARG A 95 -13.77 -25.49 -0.17
C ARG A 95 -13.53 -24.06 -0.70
N LEU A 96 -12.45 -23.38 -0.30
CA LEU A 96 -12.00 -22.18 -1.01
C LEU A 96 -10.65 -22.46 -1.67
N ARG A 97 -10.69 -23.27 -2.73
CA ARG A 97 -9.56 -23.51 -3.61
C ARG A 97 -9.19 -22.17 -4.26
N VAL A 98 -8.09 -21.60 -3.78
CA VAL A 98 -7.13 -20.78 -4.54
C VAL A 98 -7.81 -19.87 -5.57
N ALA A 99 -8.27 -18.70 -5.11
CA ALA A 99 -8.50 -17.59 -6.04
C ALA A 99 -7.22 -17.39 -6.85
N ALA A 100 -7.36 -17.43 -8.17
CA ALA A 100 -6.29 -17.50 -9.14
C ALA A 100 -5.13 -16.54 -8.83
N LYS A 101 -4.03 -17.08 -8.28
CA LYS A 101 -2.73 -16.43 -8.32
C LYS A 101 -2.27 -16.47 -9.77
N ALA A 102 -2.57 -15.42 -10.51
CA ALA A 102 -1.98 -15.21 -11.82
C ALA A 102 -0.71 -14.37 -11.65
N ASN A 103 0.34 -14.73 -12.39
CA ASN A 103 1.57 -13.96 -12.56
C ASN A 103 1.23 -12.64 -13.27
N LEU A 104 0.54 -11.73 -12.61
CA LEU A 104 -0.35 -10.79 -13.30
C LEU A 104 0.32 -9.60 -13.96
N ALA A 105 1.53 -9.24 -13.57
CA ALA A 105 2.10 -8.01 -14.05
C ALA A 105 3.64 -7.99 -13.97
N ARG A 106 4.24 -7.12 -14.75
CA ARG A 106 5.67 -6.83 -14.81
C ARG A 106 5.87 -5.33 -14.67
N PHE A 107 6.94 -4.92 -13.99
CA PHE A 107 7.38 -3.53 -13.99
C PHE A 107 8.71 -3.37 -14.72
N SER A 108 8.88 -2.23 -15.37
CA SER A 108 10.16 -1.76 -15.89
C SER A 108 10.35 -0.31 -15.45
N THR A 109 11.56 0.03 -15.00
CA THR A 109 11.91 1.42 -14.75
C THR A 109 12.36 2.08 -16.05
N GLY A 110 11.76 3.20 -16.41
CA GLY A 110 12.07 3.91 -17.65
C GLY A 110 10.90 4.73 -18.18
N PHE A 111 11.19 5.71 -19.03
CA PHE A 111 10.18 6.55 -19.65
C PHE A 111 9.50 5.81 -20.82
N GLY A 112 8.23 5.45 -20.62
CA GLY A 112 7.38 4.87 -21.66
C GLY A 112 7.79 3.46 -22.12
N VAL A 113 7.20 3.04 -23.24
CA VAL A 113 7.38 1.70 -23.83
C VAL A 113 8.50 1.74 -24.87
N SER A 114 9.49 0.84 -24.76
CA SER A 114 10.58 0.68 -25.74
C SER A 114 10.46 -0.63 -26.53
N GLY A 115 11.33 -0.84 -27.53
CA GLY A 115 11.44 -2.12 -28.24
C GLY A 115 11.69 -3.31 -27.30
N GLY A 116 12.54 -3.11 -26.28
CA GLY A 116 12.76 -4.08 -25.20
C GLY A 116 11.47 -4.45 -24.45
N SER A 117 10.56 -3.50 -24.21
CA SER A 117 9.27 -3.79 -23.56
C SER A 117 8.42 -4.81 -24.34
N THR A 118 8.53 -4.83 -25.68
CA THR A 118 7.83 -5.80 -26.54
C THR A 118 8.42 -7.20 -26.41
N LEU A 119 9.75 -7.32 -26.45
CA LEU A 119 10.44 -8.60 -26.29
C LEU A 119 10.13 -9.25 -24.94
N ILE A 120 10.11 -8.43 -23.88
CA ILE A 120 9.83 -8.94 -22.56
C ILE A 120 8.34 -9.26 -22.40
N HIS A 121 7.45 -8.49 -23.04
CA HIS A 121 6.02 -8.82 -23.08
C HIS A 121 5.80 -10.20 -23.72
N GLU A 122 6.46 -10.51 -24.83
CA GLU A 122 6.35 -11.82 -25.48
C GLU A 122 6.77 -12.97 -24.56
N PHE A 123 7.85 -12.78 -23.78
CA PHE A 123 8.30 -13.77 -22.80
C PHE A 123 7.21 -14.09 -21.77
N TYR A 124 6.63 -13.08 -21.11
CA TYR A 124 5.61 -13.30 -20.07
C TYR A 124 4.25 -13.71 -20.62
N SER A 125 3.91 -13.33 -21.85
CA SER A 125 2.68 -13.78 -22.52
C SER A 125 2.63 -15.29 -22.75
N ARG A 126 3.77 -15.99 -22.68
CA ARG A 126 3.82 -17.47 -22.71
C ARG A 126 3.42 -18.10 -21.38
N GLU A 127 3.65 -17.40 -20.27
CA GLU A 127 3.34 -17.90 -18.93
C GLU A 127 1.98 -17.41 -18.41
N VAL A 128 1.49 -16.28 -18.93
CA VAL A 128 0.35 -15.55 -18.34
C VAL A 128 -0.58 -15.07 -19.43
N GLN A 129 -1.87 -15.33 -19.23
CA GLN A 129 -2.91 -14.73 -20.04
C GLN A 129 -3.04 -13.25 -19.65
N SER A 130 -2.76 -12.35 -20.60
CA SER A 130 -2.81 -10.87 -20.46
C SER A 130 -1.90 -10.27 -19.36
N PRO A 131 -0.58 -10.15 -19.60
CA PRO A 131 0.32 -9.52 -18.64
C PRO A 131 0.19 -7.98 -18.67
N ILE A 132 0.16 -7.37 -17.48
CA ILE A 132 0.18 -5.90 -17.33
C ILE A 132 1.63 -5.41 -17.28
N HIS A 133 1.92 -4.32 -17.97
CA HIS A 133 3.22 -3.66 -17.98
C HIS A 133 3.15 -2.32 -17.24
N LEU A 134 3.85 -2.20 -16.13
CA LEU A 134 3.99 -0.96 -15.38
C LEU A 134 5.31 -0.29 -15.68
N THR A 135 5.28 0.99 -16.00
CA THR A 135 6.48 1.81 -16.16
C THR A 135 6.56 2.82 -15.03
N VAL A 136 7.71 2.91 -14.38
CA VAL A 136 7.99 3.92 -13.36
C VAL A 136 9.08 4.84 -13.90
N ASP A 137 8.75 6.12 -14.02
CA ASP A 137 9.70 7.15 -14.43
C ASP A 137 10.57 7.56 -13.23
N THR A 138 11.87 7.35 -13.37
CA THR A 138 12.89 7.74 -12.38
C THR A 138 13.70 8.95 -12.82
N GLY A 139 13.45 9.49 -14.02
CA GLY A 139 14.18 10.64 -14.56
C GLY A 139 13.73 11.98 -14.00
N PHE A 140 12.60 12.02 -13.26
CA PHE A 140 11.98 13.24 -12.70
C PHE A 140 11.92 14.43 -13.68
N THR A 141 11.88 14.15 -14.99
CA THR A 141 12.03 15.18 -16.04
C THR A 141 10.87 16.17 -16.04
N MET A 142 9.70 15.75 -15.56
CA MET A 142 8.51 16.60 -15.37
C MET A 142 8.31 17.07 -13.92
N GLY A 143 9.30 16.88 -13.04
CA GLY A 143 9.23 17.30 -11.63
C GLY A 143 8.41 16.38 -10.70
N GLU A 144 7.70 15.39 -11.25
CA GLU A 144 6.94 14.39 -10.49
C GLU A 144 7.34 12.96 -10.91
N ALA A 145 7.33 12.03 -9.96
CA ALA A 145 7.46 10.61 -10.26
C ALA A 145 6.17 10.12 -10.90
N SER A 146 6.23 9.70 -12.18
CA SER A 146 5.06 9.18 -12.89
C SER A 146 5.09 7.67 -12.93
N ILE A 147 3.94 7.06 -12.61
CA ILE A 147 3.70 5.63 -12.76
C ILE A 147 2.61 5.49 -13.81
N LYS A 148 2.80 4.59 -14.78
CA LYS A 148 1.82 4.30 -15.82
C LYS A 148 1.66 2.80 -16.00
N ALA A 149 0.42 2.36 -16.13
CA ALA A 149 0.08 0.97 -16.38
C ALA A 149 -0.36 0.79 -17.84
N TYR A 150 0.13 -0.26 -18.48
CA TYR A 150 -0.18 -0.60 -19.85
C TYR A 150 -0.63 -2.05 -19.96
N VAL A 151 -1.59 -2.32 -20.82
CA VAL A 151 -1.90 -3.67 -21.30
C VAL A 151 -1.59 -3.75 -22.77
N SER A 152 -0.91 -4.83 -23.15
CA SER A 152 -0.61 -5.09 -24.54
C SER A 152 -1.78 -5.82 -25.20
N SER A 153 -2.15 -5.35 -26.38
CA SER A 153 -3.08 -6.00 -27.30
C SER A 153 -2.36 -6.23 -28.62
N ASN A 154 -2.50 -7.43 -29.18
CA ASN A 154 -1.92 -7.73 -30.49
C ASN A 154 -2.78 -7.05 -31.57
N LEU A 155 -2.20 -6.09 -32.28
CA LEU A 155 -2.83 -5.49 -33.44
C LEU A 155 -2.65 -6.44 -34.63
N SER A 156 -3.74 -7.10 -35.01
CA SER A 156 -3.83 -7.87 -36.25
C SER A 156 -4.58 -7.08 -37.32
N LEU A 157 -4.09 -7.16 -38.56
CA LEU A 157 -4.83 -6.69 -39.74
C LEU A 157 -5.07 -7.90 -40.63
N GLY A 158 -6.31 -8.43 -40.60
CA GLY A 158 -6.63 -9.74 -41.19
C GLY A 158 -5.88 -10.87 -40.46
N ASP A 159 -5.30 -11.79 -41.22
CA ASP A 159 -4.54 -12.94 -40.70
C ASP A 159 -3.07 -12.64 -40.37
N ARG A 160 -2.61 -11.39 -40.49
CA ARG A 160 -1.24 -10.99 -40.18
C ARG A 160 -1.16 -10.22 -38.87
N HIS A 161 -0.36 -10.72 -37.94
CA HIS A 161 0.05 -10.01 -36.74
C HIS A 161 1.03 -8.90 -37.10
N LEU A 162 0.66 -7.63 -36.85
CA LEU A 162 1.48 -6.48 -37.24
C LEU A 162 2.38 -5.99 -36.11
N ALA A 163 1.83 -5.78 -34.92
CA ALA A 163 2.57 -5.24 -33.78
C ALA A 163 1.83 -5.49 -32.45
N ALA A 164 2.57 -5.47 -31.35
CA ALA A 164 2.00 -5.35 -30.02
C ALA A 164 1.70 -3.86 -29.73
N GLN A 165 0.44 -3.53 -29.46
CA GLN A 165 0.02 -2.19 -29.07
C GLN A 165 -0.16 -2.14 -27.55
N PHE A 166 0.50 -1.18 -26.90
CA PHE A 166 0.34 -0.94 -25.47
C PHE A 166 -0.73 0.12 -25.23
N GLN A 167 -1.84 -0.27 -24.62
CA GLN A 167 -2.93 0.61 -24.21
C GLN A 167 -2.75 0.99 -22.73
N GLU A 168 -2.75 2.29 -22.44
CA GLU A 168 -2.68 2.79 -21.07
C GLU A 168 -4.00 2.48 -20.32
N ILE A 169 -3.86 2.06 -19.07
CA ILE A 169 -4.96 1.72 -18.16
C ILE A 169 -4.88 2.65 -16.94
N PRO A 170 -6.02 3.19 -16.46
CA PRO A 170 -6.04 3.98 -15.23
C PRO A 170 -5.49 3.14 -14.07
N LEU A 171 -4.77 3.76 -13.14
CA LEU A 171 -4.24 3.10 -11.95
C LEU A 171 -4.65 3.85 -10.69
N ASP A 172 -4.81 3.12 -9.60
CA ASP A 172 -5.13 3.68 -8.29
C ASP A 172 -4.14 3.18 -7.24
N LEU A 173 -3.50 4.11 -6.53
CA LEU A 173 -2.52 3.80 -5.50
C LEU A 173 -3.23 3.78 -4.14
N LYS A 174 -3.33 2.59 -3.56
CA LYS A 174 -3.93 2.40 -2.23
C LYS A 174 -2.94 1.70 -1.32
N MET A 175 -2.71 2.31 -0.16
CA MET A 175 -1.98 1.69 0.95
C MET A 175 -2.97 1.05 1.90
N LEU A 176 -2.60 -0.09 2.50
CA LEU A 176 -3.36 -0.65 3.61
C LEU A 176 -3.23 0.27 4.84
N ASP A 177 -4.24 0.30 5.71
CA ASP A 177 -4.23 1.20 6.88
C ASP A 177 -2.99 0.98 7.77
N ALA A 178 -2.60 -0.29 7.98
CA ALA A 178 -1.39 -0.63 8.71
C ALA A 178 -0.11 -0.15 8.01
N GLU A 179 -0.05 -0.23 6.68
CA GLU A 179 1.08 0.27 5.89
C GLU A 179 1.12 1.80 5.91
N LYS A 180 -0.03 2.45 5.88
CA LYS A 180 -0.15 3.92 5.93
C LYS A 180 0.44 4.48 7.21
N VAL A 181 0.20 3.84 8.35
CA VAL A 181 0.81 4.23 9.64
C VAL A 181 2.33 4.13 9.56
N GLY A 182 2.87 3.00 9.08
CA GLY A 182 4.32 2.84 8.91
C GLY A 182 4.92 3.83 7.91
N PHE A 183 4.21 4.09 6.81
CA PHE A 183 4.63 5.04 5.78
C PHE A 183 4.65 6.49 6.29
N GLU A 184 3.65 6.91 7.06
CA GLU A 184 3.63 8.25 7.67
C GLU A 184 4.83 8.47 8.59
N MET A 185 5.25 7.42 9.32
CA MET A 185 6.46 7.48 10.13
C MET A 185 7.74 7.55 9.29
N LEU A 186 7.82 6.79 8.20
CA LEU A 186 8.99 6.80 7.31
C LEU A 186 9.10 8.09 6.48
N LYS A 187 7.99 8.83 6.30
CA LYS A 187 7.97 10.09 5.56
C LYS A 187 8.78 11.19 6.28
N SER A 188 8.79 11.20 7.61
CA SER A 188 9.67 12.12 8.35
C SER A 188 11.11 11.64 8.25
N THR A 189 11.98 12.40 7.59
CA THR A 189 13.40 12.08 7.36
C THR A 189 14.23 12.06 8.66
N MET A 190 13.62 12.39 9.80
CA MET A 190 14.21 12.46 11.13
C MET A 190 13.41 11.59 12.10
N VAL A 191 13.55 10.27 12.03
CA VAL A 191 13.06 9.38 13.10
C VAL A 191 14.27 8.76 13.77
N GLU A 192 14.90 9.51 14.69
CA GLU A 192 15.93 8.95 15.58
C GLU A 192 15.30 8.00 16.62
N LYS A 193 13.99 8.12 16.88
CA LYS A 193 13.25 7.30 17.82
C LYS A 193 11.79 7.16 17.38
N LEU A 194 11.21 5.97 17.51
CA LEU A 194 9.78 5.77 17.34
C LEU A 194 9.05 6.71 18.34
N PRO A 195 8.07 7.51 17.90
CA PRO A 195 7.33 8.39 18.79
C PRO A 195 6.68 7.55 19.88
N ASN A 196 6.74 8.06 21.10
CA ASN A 196 6.00 7.44 22.20
C ASN A 196 4.50 7.65 21.99
N ASP A 197 3.65 6.82 22.60
CA ASP A 197 2.20 6.88 22.43
C ASP A 197 1.62 8.28 22.67
N LEU A 198 2.19 9.01 23.65
CA LEU A 198 1.80 10.39 23.96
C LEU A 198 2.14 11.38 22.84
N GLU A 199 3.33 11.27 22.25
CA GLU A 199 3.78 12.12 21.14
C GLU A 199 2.95 11.84 19.88
N GLY A 200 2.65 10.56 19.62
CA GLY A 200 1.77 10.13 18.54
C GLY A 200 0.34 10.67 18.71
N MET A 201 -0.18 10.67 19.94
CA MET A 201 -1.48 11.25 20.27
C MET A 201 -1.48 12.76 20.06
N GLU A 202 -0.46 13.48 20.53
CA GLU A 202 -0.33 14.92 20.33
C GLU A 202 -0.32 15.29 18.84
N SER A 203 0.50 14.60 18.03
CA SER A 203 0.54 14.81 16.58
C SER A 203 -0.80 14.55 15.91
N SER A 204 -1.49 13.48 16.31
CA SER A 204 -2.83 13.15 15.79
C SER A 204 -3.85 14.25 16.15
N MET A 205 -3.74 14.82 17.35
CA MET A 205 -4.63 15.89 17.80
C MET A 205 -4.36 17.21 17.07
N GLN A 206 -3.10 17.53 16.81
CA GLN A 206 -2.72 18.67 15.98
C GLN A 206 -3.22 18.52 14.53
N LYS A 207 -3.09 17.31 13.94
CA LYS A 207 -3.66 17.01 12.61
C LYS A 207 -5.18 17.19 12.60
N LEU A 208 -5.88 16.69 13.62
CA LEU A 208 -7.34 16.86 13.73
C LEU A 208 -7.72 18.34 13.83
N TYR A 209 -7.00 19.12 14.63
CA TYR A 209 -7.21 20.56 14.75
C TYR A 209 -7.03 21.28 13.40
N ALA A 210 -5.97 20.95 12.66
CA ALA A 210 -5.73 21.53 11.34
C ALA A 210 -6.83 21.20 10.32
N LEU A 211 -7.33 19.95 10.30
CA LEU A 211 -8.44 19.54 9.43
C LEU A 211 -9.75 20.27 9.79
N ILE A 212 -10.00 20.46 11.08
CA ILE A 212 -11.17 21.22 11.54
C ILE A 212 -11.04 22.68 11.11
N ASP A 213 -9.87 23.30 11.26
CA ASP A 213 -9.60 24.69 10.85
C ASP A 213 -9.78 24.88 9.33
N GLU A 214 -9.38 23.90 8.52
CA GLU A 214 -9.61 23.90 7.07
C GLU A 214 -11.11 23.85 6.73
N ILE A 215 -11.88 23.01 7.43
CA ILE A 215 -13.34 22.95 7.26
C ILE A 215 -13.99 24.27 7.67
N TYR A 216 -13.56 24.88 8.78
CA TYR A 216 -14.05 26.20 9.21
C TYR A 216 -13.82 27.26 8.12
N LYS A 217 -12.60 27.35 7.59
CA LYS A 217 -12.27 28.28 6.50
C LYS A 217 -13.15 28.07 5.27
N TYR A 218 -13.36 26.82 4.86
CA TYR A 218 -14.24 26.50 3.73
C TYR A 218 -15.68 26.95 3.98
N VAL A 219 -16.22 26.72 5.18
CA VAL A 219 -17.59 27.14 5.52
C VAL A 219 -17.70 28.67 5.53
N ASP A 220 -16.73 29.37 6.11
CA ASP A 220 -16.69 30.84 6.12
C ASP A 220 -16.61 31.41 4.69
N ASP A 221 -15.77 30.83 3.81
CA ASP A 221 -15.65 31.24 2.41
C ASP A 221 -16.95 31.02 1.61
N VAL A 222 -17.71 29.98 1.91
CA VAL A 222 -19.02 29.72 1.29
C VAL A 222 -20.08 30.68 1.82
N VAL A 223 -20.08 30.99 3.12
CA VAL A 223 -21.02 31.94 3.74
C VAL A 223 -20.78 33.36 3.24
N GLU A 224 -19.52 33.75 3.04
CA GLU A 224 -19.14 35.03 2.44
C GLU A 224 -19.27 35.07 0.90
N ALA A 225 -19.77 34.00 0.29
CA ALA A 225 -19.96 33.85 -1.15
C ALA A 225 -18.65 33.99 -1.98
N ARG A 226 -17.49 33.71 -1.38
CA ARG A 226 -16.20 33.65 -2.09
C ARG A 226 -16.06 32.36 -2.89
N VAL A 227 -16.67 31.27 -2.41
CA VAL A 227 -16.66 29.92 -3.03
C VAL A 227 -18.08 29.46 -3.33
N ALA A 228 -18.28 28.78 -4.46
CA ALA A 228 -19.59 28.24 -4.84
C ALA A 228 -20.03 27.14 -3.85
N PRO A 229 -21.27 27.20 -3.32
CA PRO A 229 -21.74 26.22 -2.35
C PRO A 229 -21.89 24.83 -2.96
N ASP A 230 -21.21 23.84 -2.37
CA ASP A 230 -21.46 22.42 -2.64
C ASP A 230 -22.36 21.80 -1.56
N ASN A 231 -23.60 21.49 -1.95
CA ASN A 231 -24.60 20.88 -1.07
C ASN A 231 -24.21 19.49 -0.58
N LYS A 232 -23.36 18.74 -1.31
CA LYS A 232 -22.90 17.41 -0.86
C LYS A 232 -21.96 17.54 0.33
N ILE A 233 -21.00 18.46 0.25
CA ILE A 233 -20.04 18.74 1.33
C ILE A 233 -20.78 19.32 2.54
N GLY A 234 -21.68 20.29 2.32
CA GLY A 234 -22.46 20.88 3.41
C GLY A 234 -23.30 19.85 4.17
N ARG A 235 -23.95 18.92 3.45
CA ARG A 235 -24.71 17.83 4.09
C ARG A 235 -23.80 16.87 4.85
N PHE A 236 -22.65 16.50 4.29
CA PHE A 236 -21.69 15.62 4.95
C PHE A 236 -21.16 16.22 6.26
N ILE A 237 -20.84 17.52 6.27
CA ILE A 237 -20.42 18.23 7.49
C ILE A 237 -21.55 18.24 8.53
N ALA A 238 -22.78 18.56 8.11
CA ALA A 238 -23.93 18.58 9.00
C ALA A 238 -24.21 17.19 9.62
N ASP A 239 -24.18 16.13 8.82
CA ASP A 239 -24.34 14.76 9.27
C ASP A 239 -23.23 14.37 10.26
N THR A 240 -21.98 14.74 9.98
CA THR A 240 -20.82 14.49 10.86
C THR A 240 -20.97 15.20 12.21
N VAL A 241 -21.31 16.49 12.23
CA VAL A 241 -21.52 17.24 13.48
C VAL A 241 -22.73 16.69 14.25
N SER A 242 -23.78 16.27 13.53
CA SER A 242 -24.97 15.70 14.16
C SER A 242 -24.72 14.34 14.81
N SER A 243 -23.72 13.59 14.33
CA SER A 243 -23.32 12.29 14.89
C SER A 243 -22.60 12.41 16.24
N MET A 244 -22.12 13.60 16.60
CA MET A 244 -21.43 13.82 17.87
C MET A 244 -22.41 13.76 19.05
N PRO A 245 -22.11 12.99 20.11
CA PRO A 245 -22.98 12.89 21.27
C PRO A 245 -23.08 14.23 21.99
N LYS A 246 -24.29 14.77 22.09
CA LYS A 246 -24.57 15.98 22.86
C LYS A 246 -24.65 15.63 24.34
N LEU A 247 -23.52 15.74 25.04
CA LEU A 247 -23.43 15.52 26.49
C LEU A 247 -23.63 16.85 27.23
N SER A 248 -24.38 16.81 28.33
CA SER A 248 -24.40 17.95 29.26
C SER A 248 -23.04 18.09 29.94
N PRO A 249 -22.57 19.30 30.28
CA PRO A 249 -21.28 19.50 30.95
C PRO A 249 -21.16 18.65 32.24
N ALA A 250 -22.22 18.61 33.05
CA ALA A 250 -22.23 17.82 34.28
C ALA A 250 -22.14 16.31 34.05
N SER A 251 -22.72 15.79 32.96
CA SER A 251 -22.60 14.38 32.59
C SER A 251 -21.20 14.05 32.08
N PHE A 252 -20.60 14.96 31.31
CA PHE A 252 -19.23 14.81 30.81
C PHE A 252 -18.21 14.80 31.95
N ASP A 253 -18.30 15.77 32.88
CA ASP A 253 -17.38 15.87 34.01
C ASP A 253 -17.41 14.60 34.88
N ARG A 254 -18.59 14.04 35.13
CA ARG A 254 -18.72 12.78 35.88
C ARG A 254 -18.05 11.63 35.13
N LEU A 255 -18.41 11.41 33.86
CA LEU A 255 -17.85 10.33 33.04
C LEU A 255 -16.32 10.45 32.90
N PHE A 256 -15.82 11.67 32.73
CA PHE A 256 -14.39 11.93 32.57
C PHE A 256 -13.62 11.69 33.87
N ASN A 257 -14.12 12.20 35.00
CA ASN A 257 -13.49 12.01 36.31
C ASN A 257 -13.49 10.54 36.73
N ASP A 258 -14.60 9.82 36.55
CA ASP A 258 -14.69 8.39 36.85
C ASP A 258 -13.63 7.61 36.06
N LYS A 259 -13.47 7.91 34.76
CA LYS A 259 -12.45 7.27 33.91
C LYS A 259 -11.02 7.65 34.26
N ILE A 260 -10.77 8.88 34.71
CA ILE A 260 -9.45 9.27 35.21
C ILE A 260 -9.12 8.51 36.49
N GLN A 261 -10.07 8.41 37.42
CA GLN A 261 -9.89 7.70 38.69
C GLN A 261 -9.59 6.22 38.46
N ASP A 262 -10.36 5.55 37.60
CA ASP A 262 -10.13 4.15 37.23
C ASP A 262 -8.74 3.93 36.63
N ASN A 263 -8.33 4.79 35.69
CA ASN A 263 -7.01 4.68 35.05
C ASN A 263 -5.87 4.97 36.03
N LEU A 264 -6.00 5.96 36.91
CA LEU A 264 -5.00 6.24 37.95
C LEU A 264 -4.85 5.07 38.92
N ALA A 265 -5.96 4.44 39.30
CA ALA A 265 -5.94 3.23 40.14
C ALA A 265 -5.22 2.07 39.44
N LEU A 266 -5.45 1.86 38.14
CA LEU A 266 -4.76 0.84 37.35
C LEU A 266 -3.25 1.10 37.23
N VAL A 267 -2.85 2.35 36.96
CA VAL A 267 -1.44 2.74 36.89
C VAL A 267 -0.76 2.53 38.25
N TYR A 268 -1.44 2.87 39.34
CA TYR A 268 -0.93 2.66 40.69
C TYR A 268 -0.76 1.17 41.02
N LEU A 269 -1.75 0.34 40.69
CA LEU A 269 -1.68 -1.12 40.86
C LEU A 269 -0.53 -1.73 40.03
N SER A 270 -0.38 -1.32 38.77
CA SER A 270 0.74 -1.74 37.91
C SER A 270 2.09 -1.35 38.51
N SER A 271 2.20 -0.16 39.09
CA SER A 271 3.42 0.30 39.74
C SER A 271 3.75 -0.52 40.98
N ILE A 272 2.76 -0.80 41.84
CA ILE A 272 2.95 -1.67 43.02
C ILE A 272 3.39 -3.06 42.59
N THR A 273 2.71 -3.68 41.62
CA THR A 273 3.07 -5.03 41.15
C THR A 273 4.50 -5.07 40.61
N ARG A 274 4.92 -4.05 39.84
CA ARG A 274 6.32 -3.92 39.37
C ARG A 274 7.31 -3.81 40.53
N THR A 275 7.02 -2.99 41.54
CA THR A 275 7.87 -2.85 42.73
C THR A 275 7.96 -4.17 43.51
N GLN A 276 6.85 -4.88 43.67
CA GLN A 276 6.83 -6.18 44.37
C GLN A 276 7.64 -7.23 43.63
N ILE A 277 7.56 -7.28 42.29
CA ILE A 277 8.41 -8.16 41.47
C ILE A 277 9.90 -7.83 41.68
N ALA A 278 10.26 -6.54 41.62
CA ALA A 278 11.65 -6.11 41.81
C ALA A 278 12.20 -6.43 43.22
N VAL A 279 11.36 -6.31 44.25
CA VAL A 279 11.71 -6.70 45.63
C VAL A 279 11.88 -8.21 45.74
N ALA A 280 10.95 -8.99 45.18
CA ALA A 280 11.01 -10.44 45.18
C ALA A 280 12.27 -10.96 44.47
N GLU A 281 12.63 -10.38 43.32
CA GLU A 281 13.86 -10.71 42.60
C GLU A 281 15.10 -10.43 43.46
N LYS A 282 15.19 -9.24 44.08
CA LYS A 282 16.33 -8.88 44.95
C LYS A 282 16.45 -9.79 46.17
N LEU A 283 15.33 -10.15 46.80
CA LEU A 283 15.32 -11.07 47.94
C LEU A 283 15.78 -12.47 47.53
N ASN A 284 15.34 -12.95 46.36
CA ASN A 284 15.73 -14.26 45.85
C ASN A 284 17.22 -14.30 45.49
N THR A 285 17.76 -13.23 44.88
CA THR A 285 19.19 -13.11 44.63
C THR A 285 20.01 -13.04 45.92
N ALA A 286 19.54 -12.30 46.93
CA ALA A 286 20.22 -12.23 48.23
C ALA A 286 20.22 -13.59 48.97
N ALA A 287 19.14 -14.35 48.86
CA ALA A 287 19.03 -15.69 49.44
C ALA A 287 19.91 -16.74 48.75
N GLN A 288 20.29 -16.54 47.49
CA GLN A 288 21.21 -17.42 46.75
C GLN A 288 22.70 -17.14 47.02
N VAL A 289 23.02 -15.99 47.63
CA VAL A 289 24.41 -15.58 47.94
C VAL A 289 24.82 -15.99 49.37
N LEU A 290 23.88 -16.49 50.17
CA LEU A 290 24.09 -17.10 51.50
C LEU A 290 24.14 -18.64 51.39
#